data_AF-A0A354P8Q6-F1
#
_entry.id   AF-A0A354P8Q6-F1
#
_cell.length_a   1.000
_cell.length_b   1.000
_cell.length_c   1.000
_cell.angle_alpha   90.00
_cell.angle_beta   90.00
_cell.angle_gamma   90.00
#
_symmetry.space_group_name_H-M   'P 1'
#
loop_
_entity.id
_entity.type
_entity.pdbx_description
1 polymer ?
#
loop_
_entity_poly.entity_id
_entity_poly.type
_entity_poly.pdbx_seq_one_letter_code
_entity_poly.pdbx_strand_id
1 'polypeptide(L)'
;MNHLNASVWVVWLTCLAPWLTGTASAQVLHAIVVGDVSPSAGWGKYTSAVAMDMALVSSAITENMPERQVNLVRFEISEDEYSSPANLLETVNELTVGPSDAILFYFTGHGSVDDQGQYLALAAGKLHRKDLLSALLAKRARMVALITDCCNTRSDGYLYAAPYIEVTSPRAPTPLFKSLFLDKVGVVDITSSSPGESAFFLPYQEDPPGSPGSIFTTAWLNWVKQEKQSARSWDDLVRGVSLRVHQSFRDFYPKGATIAKGAPIQTQQNVFAFQYPDMPAHEGPRTGLVVRDFPGRGAVITDVTQGSPATQAFLIRQDRFVSLKPQQVIVSVNGKTTLNTAAVGEAIRQSPQIMRLSVRDPMQGTIEVLVRMKY
;
A
#
# COMPACT_ATOMS: atom_id res chain seq x y z
N MET A 1 56.77 6.23 64.78
CA MET A 1 55.71 5.35 64.22
C MET A 1 54.96 6.20 63.21
N ASN A 2 54.97 5.79 61.94
CA ASN A 2 54.55 6.65 60.83
C ASN A 2 53.14 6.26 60.37
N HIS A 3 52.21 7.20 60.35
CA HIS A 3 50.95 7.08 59.62
C HIS A 3 50.82 8.28 58.67
N LEU A 4 51.07 8.02 57.39
CA LEU A 4 50.83 8.96 56.29
C LEU A 4 49.42 8.69 55.75
N ASN A 5 48.49 9.62 55.98
CA ASN A 5 47.20 9.62 55.31
C ASN A 5 47.35 10.24 53.92
N ALA A 6 47.16 9.44 52.87
CA ALA A 6 47.14 9.92 51.50
C ALA A 6 45.75 10.44 51.12
N SER A 7 45.61 11.77 50.98
CA SER A 7 44.38 12.40 50.50
C SER A 7 44.26 12.24 48.98
N VAL A 8 43.32 11.42 48.52
CA VAL A 8 43.00 11.27 47.09
C VAL A 8 42.14 12.44 46.63
N TRP A 9 42.71 13.30 45.79
CA TRP A 9 41.98 14.40 45.14
C TRP A 9 41.28 13.88 43.87
N VAL A 10 39.95 13.77 43.93
CA VAL A 10 39.12 13.47 42.74
C VAL A 10 38.89 14.76 41.96
N VAL A 11 39.64 14.94 40.87
CA VAL A 11 39.43 16.05 39.94
C VAL A 11 38.20 15.76 39.07
N TRP A 12 37.11 16.48 39.32
CA TRP A 12 35.97 16.51 38.42
C TRP A 12 36.32 17.30 37.16
N LEU A 13 36.75 16.60 36.10
CA LEU A 13 36.74 17.19 34.75
C LEU A 13 35.29 17.38 34.30
N THR A 14 34.80 18.61 34.41
CA THR A 14 33.59 19.04 33.71
C THR A 14 33.88 19.07 32.22
N CYS A 15 33.60 17.97 31.53
CA CYS A 15 33.60 17.91 30.07
C CYS A 15 32.53 18.87 29.54
N LEU A 16 32.95 20.09 29.21
CA LEU A 16 32.22 21.01 28.34
C LEU A 16 32.15 20.38 26.94
N ALA A 17 31.26 19.42 26.77
CA ALA A 17 30.91 18.88 25.47
C ALA A 17 30.43 20.06 24.61
N PRO A 18 31.10 20.38 23.49
CA PRO A 18 30.58 21.36 22.56
C PRO A 18 29.22 20.84 22.12
N TRP A 19 28.18 21.64 22.35
CA TRP A 19 26.88 21.39 21.73
C TRP A 19 27.11 21.60 20.24
N LEU A 20 27.47 20.52 19.54
CA LEU A 20 27.48 20.46 18.10
C LEU A 20 26.04 20.80 17.67
N THR A 21 25.83 22.06 17.31
CA THR A 21 24.61 22.53 16.67
C THR A 21 24.55 21.82 15.34
N GLY A 22 23.99 20.61 15.36
CA GLY A 22 23.86 19.76 14.19
C GLY A 22 23.18 20.59 13.12
N THR A 23 23.92 20.87 12.04
CA THR A 23 23.37 21.51 10.85
C THR A 23 22.18 20.67 10.45
N ALA A 24 20.97 21.22 10.61
CA ALA A 24 19.74 20.49 10.33
C ALA A 24 19.75 20.12 8.84
N SER A 25 20.13 18.87 8.55
CA SER A 25 20.15 18.38 7.18
C SER A 25 18.75 18.53 6.63
N ALA A 26 18.62 19.17 5.46
CA ALA A 26 17.35 19.25 4.78
C ALA A 26 16.89 17.82 4.48
N GLN A 27 15.69 17.47 4.91
CA GLN A 27 15.16 16.12 4.67
C GLN A 27 14.92 15.92 3.18
N VAL A 28 15.46 14.84 2.65
CA VAL A 28 15.33 14.42 1.25
C VAL A 28 14.43 13.18 1.15
N LEU A 29 13.63 13.10 0.09
CA LEU A 29 12.96 11.86 -0.33
C LEU A 29 13.81 11.19 -1.42
N HIS A 30 14.37 10.02 -1.12
CA HIS A 30 15.02 9.16 -2.11
C HIS A 30 13.95 8.23 -2.68
N ALA A 31 13.56 8.46 -3.93
CA ALA A 31 12.55 7.66 -4.62
C ALA A 31 13.20 6.79 -5.70
N ILE A 32 13.01 5.47 -5.63
CA ILE A 32 13.29 4.55 -6.71
C ILE A 32 11.94 4.12 -7.30
N VAL A 33 11.72 4.43 -8.58
CA VAL A 33 10.54 4.01 -9.34
C VAL A 33 11.00 3.00 -10.39
N VAL A 34 10.62 1.74 -10.19
CA VAL A 34 10.98 0.61 -11.05
C VAL A 34 9.75 0.17 -11.85
N GLY A 35 9.93 -0.12 -13.13
CA GLY A 35 8.93 -0.81 -13.93
C GLY A 35 9.57 -1.93 -14.74
N ASP A 36 9.04 -3.14 -14.62
CA ASP A 36 9.53 -4.28 -15.40
C ASP A 36 8.77 -4.43 -16.73
N VAL A 37 9.38 -3.89 -17.78
CA VAL A 37 8.86 -3.84 -19.15
C VAL A 37 9.63 -4.76 -20.09
N SER A 38 10.51 -5.62 -19.55
CA SER A 38 11.45 -6.43 -20.31
C SER A 38 10.75 -7.45 -21.22
N PRO A 39 11.43 -7.97 -22.26
CA PRO A 39 10.94 -9.06 -23.09
C PRO A 39 10.36 -10.23 -22.27
N SER A 40 11.14 -10.74 -21.31
CA SER A 40 10.75 -11.83 -20.42
C SER A 40 10.09 -11.39 -19.11
N ALA A 41 9.57 -10.17 -19.03
CA ALA A 41 8.68 -9.74 -17.96
C ALA A 41 7.29 -9.51 -18.54
N GLY A 42 7.22 -8.51 -19.42
CA GLY A 42 6.20 -8.11 -20.38
C GLY A 42 4.74 -8.62 -20.39
N TRP A 43 3.90 -7.84 -21.06
CA TRP A 43 2.48 -7.81 -20.71
C TRP A 43 1.56 -7.88 -21.93
N GLY A 44 2.10 -8.32 -23.07
CA GLY A 44 1.54 -8.02 -24.37
C GLY A 44 1.18 -6.54 -24.48
N LYS A 45 -0.03 -6.27 -24.96
CA LYS A 45 -0.60 -4.91 -25.05
C LYS A 45 -0.57 -4.06 -23.77
N TYR A 46 -0.40 -4.65 -22.59
CA TYR A 46 -0.47 -3.94 -21.30
C TYR A 46 0.87 -3.36 -20.81
N THR A 47 2.00 -3.54 -21.49
CA THR A 47 3.27 -3.00 -20.93
C THR A 47 3.30 -1.48 -21.02
N SER A 48 2.51 -0.91 -21.92
CA SER A 48 2.14 0.50 -21.91
C SER A 48 1.56 0.97 -20.58
N ALA A 49 0.86 0.10 -19.84
CA ALA A 49 0.31 0.36 -18.51
C ALA A 49 1.39 0.38 -17.42
N VAL A 50 2.39 -0.51 -17.51
CA VAL A 50 3.53 -0.55 -16.57
C VAL A 50 4.39 0.70 -16.71
N ALA A 51 4.70 1.11 -17.94
CA ALA A 51 5.38 2.38 -18.19
C ALA A 51 4.52 3.60 -17.78
N MET A 52 3.20 3.55 -18.02
CA MET A 52 2.26 4.58 -17.54
C MET A 52 2.27 4.68 -16.01
N ASP A 53 2.26 3.57 -15.29
CA ASP A 53 2.36 3.53 -13.83
C ASP A 53 3.67 4.20 -13.34
N MET A 54 4.82 3.87 -13.95
CA MET A 54 6.09 4.55 -13.66
C MET A 54 6.01 6.07 -13.90
N ALA A 55 5.44 6.47 -15.04
CA ALA A 55 5.32 7.88 -15.42
C ALA A 55 4.39 8.64 -14.47
N LEU A 56 3.25 8.06 -14.09
CA LEU A 56 2.29 8.63 -13.16
C LEU A 56 2.87 8.73 -11.73
N VAL A 57 3.53 7.69 -11.21
CA VAL A 57 4.16 7.72 -9.87
C VAL A 57 5.29 8.75 -9.84
N SER A 58 6.16 8.73 -10.85
CA SER A 58 7.26 9.70 -10.97
C SER A 58 6.73 11.14 -11.07
N SER A 59 5.69 11.35 -11.87
CA SER A 59 5.00 12.63 -12.00
C SER A 59 4.44 13.09 -10.66
N ALA A 60 3.72 12.22 -9.94
CA ALA A 60 3.18 12.54 -8.63
C ALA A 60 4.26 12.89 -7.59
N ILE A 61 5.43 12.25 -7.64
CA ILE A 61 6.57 12.61 -6.79
C ILE A 61 7.07 14.02 -7.14
N THR A 62 7.37 14.28 -8.41
CA THR A 62 7.83 15.60 -8.90
C THR A 62 6.80 16.71 -8.60
N GLU A 63 5.52 16.44 -8.77
CA GLU A 63 4.41 17.37 -8.49
C GLU A 63 4.21 17.72 -7.00
N ASN A 64 4.79 16.93 -6.10
CA ASN A 64 4.57 17.06 -4.64
C ASN A 64 5.85 17.36 -3.85
N MET A 65 7.04 17.23 -4.46
CA MET A 65 8.33 17.47 -3.83
C MET A 65 9.16 18.48 -4.62
N PRO A 66 9.80 19.48 -3.98
CA PRO A 66 10.77 20.33 -4.64
C PRO A 66 11.95 19.51 -5.13
N GLU A 67 12.48 19.86 -6.29
CA GLU A 67 13.64 19.23 -6.92
C GLU A 67 14.83 19.07 -5.95
N ARG A 68 15.14 20.12 -5.17
CA ARG A 68 16.20 20.10 -4.14
C ARG A 68 15.94 19.21 -2.91
N GLN A 69 14.76 18.59 -2.80
CA GLN A 69 14.37 17.70 -1.70
C GLN A 69 13.94 16.31 -2.20
N VAL A 70 14.20 15.99 -3.47
CA VAL A 70 13.96 14.65 -4.01
C VAL A 70 15.18 14.17 -4.79
N ASN A 71 15.57 12.92 -4.56
CA ASN A 71 16.47 12.18 -5.42
C ASN A 71 15.62 11.09 -6.09
N LEU A 72 15.24 11.28 -7.35
CA LEU A 72 14.35 10.38 -8.09
C LEU A 72 15.16 9.55 -9.09
N VAL A 73 15.33 8.27 -8.79
CA VAL A 73 15.84 7.25 -9.71
C VAL A 73 14.66 6.60 -10.40
N ARG A 74 14.61 6.68 -11.73
CA ARG A 74 13.68 5.89 -12.56
C ARG A 74 14.49 4.74 -13.17
N PHE A 75 14.10 3.50 -12.87
CA PHE A 75 14.75 2.31 -13.40
C PHE A 75 13.75 1.51 -14.23
N GLU A 76 13.70 1.81 -15.52
CA GLU A 76 12.92 1.06 -16.49
C GLU A 76 13.74 -0.15 -16.93
N ILE A 77 13.22 -1.34 -16.67
CA ILE A 77 13.87 -2.59 -17.04
C ILE A 77 13.44 -2.95 -18.45
N SER A 78 14.15 -2.43 -19.46
CA SER A 78 13.82 -2.62 -20.88
C SER A 78 14.38 -3.91 -21.48
N GLU A 79 15.37 -4.52 -20.84
CA GLU A 79 16.07 -5.72 -21.33
C GLU A 79 16.26 -6.75 -20.21
N ASP A 80 16.25 -8.03 -20.57
CA ASP A 80 16.25 -9.13 -19.60
C ASP A 80 17.53 -9.20 -18.75
N GLU A 81 18.66 -8.69 -19.26
CA GLU A 81 19.91 -8.57 -18.50
C GLU A 81 19.82 -7.59 -17.32
N TYR A 82 18.95 -6.56 -17.43
CA TYR A 82 18.68 -5.63 -16.34
C TYR A 82 17.65 -6.17 -15.34
N SER A 83 16.80 -7.12 -15.75
CA SER A 83 15.76 -7.75 -14.92
C SER A 83 16.37 -8.80 -13.98
N SER A 84 17.14 -8.34 -12.98
CA SER A 84 17.77 -9.20 -11.98
C SER A 84 17.59 -8.72 -10.53
N PRO A 85 17.52 -9.63 -9.55
CA PRO A 85 17.54 -9.27 -8.13
C PRO A 85 18.79 -8.48 -7.72
N ALA A 86 19.94 -8.75 -8.36
CA ALA A 86 21.20 -8.09 -8.06
C ALA A 86 21.16 -6.60 -8.42
N ASN A 87 20.72 -6.26 -9.64
CA ASN A 87 20.68 -4.87 -10.13
C ASN A 87 19.73 -3.99 -9.28
N LEU A 88 18.59 -4.54 -8.84
CA LEU A 88 17.66 -3.83 -7.95
C LEU A 88 18.24 -3.60 -6.56
N LEU A 89 18.93 -4.59 -5.99
CA LEU A 89 19.59 -4.45 -4.70
C LEU A 89 20.80 -3.50 -4.79
N GLU A 90 21.54 -3.51 -5.89
CA GLU A 90 22.62 -2.57 -6.18
C GLU A 90 22.10 -1.12 -6.25
N THR A 91 21.02 -0.87 -6.99
CA THR A 91 20.34 0.44 -7.06
C THR A 91 19.95 0.96 -5.66
N VAL A 92 19.47 0.07 -4.76
CA VAL A 92 19.19 0.42 -3.35
C VAL A 92 20.47 0.68 -2.54
N ASN A 93 21.52 -0.11 -2.77
CA ASN A 93 22.80 0.01 -2.08
C ASN A 93 23.55 1.30 -2.45
N GLU A 94 23.44 1.78 -3.69
CA GLU A 94 24.06 3.04 -4.15
C GLU A 94 23.44 4.30 -3.55
N LEU A 95 22.18 4.27 -3.08
CA LEU A 95 21.53 5.43 -2.47
C LEU A 95 22.35 5.96 -1.28
N THR A 96 22.81 7.20 -1.34
CA THR A 96 23.38 7.89 -0.16
C THR A 96 22.23 8.55 0.61
N VAL A 97 21.89 8.01 1.78
CA VAL A 97 20.70 8.39 2.56
C VAL A 97 21.09 8.83 3.97
N GLY A 98 20.61 9.99 4.40
CA GLY A 98 20.80 10.49 5.76
C GLY A 98 19.79 9.91 6.77
N PRO A 99 20.12 9.90 8.08
CA PRO A 99 19.23 9.37 9.12
C PRO A 99 17.96 10.22 9.35
N SER A 100 17.85 11.38 8.69
CA SER A 100 16.69 12.27 8.69
C SER A 100 15.75 12.06 7.50
N ASP A 101 16.20 11.32 6.49
CA ASP A 101 15.60 11.24 5.15
C ASP A 101 14.53 10.15 5.05
N ALA A 102 13.81 10.17 3.94
CA ALA A 102 12.82 9.15 3.60
C ALA A 102 13.25 8.38 2.35
N ILE A 103 12.91 7.09 2.28
CA ILE A 103 13.02 6.27 1.07
C ILE A 103 11.62 5.85 0.62
N LEU A 104 11.34 5.97 -0.68
CA LEU A 104 10.22 5.33 -1.37
C LEU A 104 10.80 4.39 -2.43
N PHE A 105 10.54 3.09 -2.30
CA PHE A 105 10.73 2.13 -3.37
C PHE A 105 9.37 1.75 -3.93
N TYR A 106 9.16 2.02 -5.21
CA TYR A 106 7.97 1.62 -5.95
C TYR A 106 8.37 0.67 -7.08
N PHE A 107 7.65 -0.44 -7.23
CA PHE A 107 7.80 -1.37 -8.36
C PHE A 107 6.44 -1.64 -9.00
N THR A 108 6.34 -1.51 -10.32
CA THR A 108 5.24 -2.04 -11.13
C THR A 108 5.79 -3.15 -12.02
N GLY A 109 5.19 -4.33 -11.99
CA GLY A 109 5.77 -5.46 -12.69
C GLY A 109 5.22 -6.81 -12.25
N HIS A 110 5.87 -7.90 -12.68
CA HIS A 110 5.39 -9.24 -12.34
C HIS A 110 5.73 -9.56 -10.89
N GLY A 111 4.81 -10.25 -10.24
CA GLY A 111 4.94 -10.69 -8.86
C GLY A 111 4.16 -11.98 -8.67
N SER A 112 4.56 -12.72 -7.65
CA SER A 112 3.92 -13.98 -7.28
C SER A 112 4.26 -14.31 -5.82
N VAL A 113 3.70 -15.39 -5.30
CA VAL A 113 3.92 -15.86 -3.92
C VAL A 113 4.41 -17.30 -3.91
N ASP A 114 5.51 -17.55 -3.21
CA ASP A 114 5.96 -18.90 -2.87
C ASP A 114 6.07 -19.08 -1.34
N ASP A 115 6.61 -20.21 -0.90
CA ASP A 115 6.65 -20.57 0.52
C ASP A 115 7.57 -19.64 1.34
N GLN A 116 8.36 -18.78 0.69
CA GLN A 116 9.13 -17.71 1.33
C GLN A 116 8.44 -16.34 1.34
N GLY A 117 7.23 -16.24 0.79
CA GLY A 117 6.42 -15.02 0.71
C GLY A 117 6.29 -14.46 -0.72
N GLN A 118 5.78 -13.23 -0.81
CA GLN A 118 5.63 -12.54 -2.10
C GLN A 118 7.00 -12.09 -2.63
N TYR A 119 7.19 -12.21 -3.94
CA TYR A 119 8.40 -11.83 -4.66
C TYR A 119 8.09 -11.05 -5.94
N LEU A 120 9.07 -10.23 -6.37
CA LEU A 120 9.14 -9.67 -7.71
C LEU A 120 9.67 -10.76 -8.64
N ALA A 121 8.95 -11.04 -9.72
CA ALA A 121 9.35 -12.04 -10.71
C ALA A 121 10.10 -11.33 -11.84
N LEU A 122 11.40 -11.56 -11.91
CA LEU A 122 12.35 -10.91 -12.81
C LEU A 122 12.97 -11.98 -13.73
N ALA A 123 13.52 -11.59 -14.88
CA ALA A 123 14.10 -12.52 -15.86
C ALA A 123 15.15 -13.46 -15.26
N ALA A 124 16.08 -12.88 -14.48
CA ALA A 124 17.18 -13.60 -13.85
C ALA A 124 16.83 -14.19 -12.47
N GLY A 125 15.56 -14.15 -12.04
CA GLY A 125 15.09 -14.86 -10.85
C GLY A 125 14.08 -14.10 -9.99
N LYS A 126 13.95 -14.52 -8.73
CA LYS A 126 13.00 -13.95 -7.77
C LYS A 126 13.72 -12.99 -6.82
N LEU A 127 13.17 -11.79 -6.63
CA LEU A 127 13.54 -10.93 -5.51
C LEU A 127 12.39 -10.92 -4.48
N HIS A 128 12.54 -11.66 -3.38
CA HIS A 128 11.53 -11.66 -2.33
C HIS A 128 11.45 -10.31 -1.62
N ARG A 129 10.23 -9.85 -1.33
CA ARG A 129 9.99 -8.53 -0.71
C ARG A 129 10.75 -8.33 0.59
N LYS A 130 10.83 -9.38 1.41
CA LYS A 130 11.53 -9.39 2.71
C LYS A 130 13.00 -8.98 2.57
N ASP A 131 13.65 -9.36 1.48
CA ASP A 131 15.08 -9.14 1.26
C ASP A 131 15.31 -7.73 0.72
N LEU A 132 14.46 -7.28 -0.22
CA LEU A 132 14.38 -5.89 -0.66
C LEU A 132 14.07 -4.92 0.50
N LEU A 133 13.09 -5.24 1.34
CA LEU A 133 12.77 -4.46 2.53
C LEU A 133 13.96 -4.41 3.51
N SER A 134 14.64 -5.54 3.72
CA SER A 134 15.83 -5.59 4.57
C SER A 134 16.96 -4.68 4.03
N ALA A 135 17.17 -4.65 2.71
CA ALA A 135 18.13 -3.74 2.07
C ALA A 135 17.74 -2.26 2.25
N LEU A 136 16.45 -1.91 2.10
CA LEU A 136 15.94 -0.55 2.33
C LEU A 136 16.09 -0.12 3.80
N LEU A 137 15.81 -1.02 4.75
CA LEU A 137 15.97 -0.75 6.19
C LEU A 137 17.45 -0.62 6.60
N ALA A 138 18.36 -1.33 5.94
CA ALA A 138 19.81 -1.22 6.16
C ALA A 138 20.35 0.19 5.87
N LYS A 139 19.66 1.00 5.05
CA LYS A 139 19.98 2.41 4.79
C LYS A 139 19.73 3.34 5.98
N ARG A 140 18.99 2.89 7.01
CA ARG A 140 18.66 3.63 8.25
C ARG A 140 18.00 5.00 8.00
N ALA A 141 17.21 5.11 6.93
CA ALA A 141 16.32 6.23 6.70
C ALA A 141 15.35 6.38 7.88
N ARG A 142 14.90 7.61 8.15
CA ARG A 142 13.87 7.87 9.17
C ARG A 142 12.55 7.20 8.81
N MET A 143 12.25 7.17 7.52
CA MET A 143 11.02 6.63 6.94
C MET A 143 11.38 5.74 5.73
N VAL A 144 10.83 4.53 5.67
CA VAL A 144 10.96 3.62 4.51
C VAL A 144 9.58 3.23 4.03
N ALA A 145 9.32 3.38 2.73
CA ALA A 145 8.11 2.90 2.08
C ALA A 145 8.46 1.94 0.94
N LEU A 146 8.07 0.67 1.07
CA LEU A 146 8.06 -0.33 0.02
C LEU A 146 6.63 -0.47 -0.50
N ILE A 147 6.38 -0.06 -1.73
CA ILE A 147 5.09 -0.18 -2.40
C ILE A 147 5.31 -0.99 -3.68
N THR A 148 4.46 -1.98 -3.95
CA THR A 148 4.51 -2.69 -5.23
C THR A 148 3.14 -2.82 -5.86
N ASP A 149 3.14 -2.80 -7.18
CA ASP A 149 2.01 -3.08 -8.02
C ASP A 149 2.29 -4.35 -8.82
N CYS A 150 1.92 -5.48 -8.24
CA CYS A 150 2.18 -6.80 -8.80
C CYS A 150 1.22 -7.85 -8.21
N CYS A 151 1.10 -9.00 -8.88
CA CYS A 151 0.25 -10.09 -8.43
C CYS A 151 0.76 -10.72 -7.12
N ASN A 152 -0.18 -11.30 -6.37
CA ASN A 152 0.05 -12.08 -5.16
C ASN A 152 -0.54 -13.50 -5.31
N THR A 153 -0.50 -13.99 -6.55
CA THR A 153 -0.89 -15.32 -7.04
C THR A 153 0.32 -16.04 -7.62
N ARG A 154 0.31 -17.38 -7.66
CA ARG A 154 1.32 -18.17 -8.40
C ARG A 154 1.07 -18.05 -9.92
N SER A 155 2.03 -17.54 -10.70
CA SER A 155 1.89 -17.29 -12.14
C SER A 155 3.21 -17.03 -12.91
N ASP A 156 3.16 -17.21 -14.24
CA ASP A 156 4.28 -17.27 -15.22
C ASP A 156 3.86 -16.80 -16.68
N GLY A 157 4.51 -15.79 -17.31
CA GLY A 157 4.33 -15.40 -18.77
C GLY A 157 4.44 -13.87 -19.16
N TYR A 158 4.82 -13.49 -20.42
CA TYR A 158 5.60 -12.23 -20.78
C TYR A 158 5.26 -11.33 -22.08
N LEU A 159 6.09 -10.27 -22.41
CA LEU A 159 6.31 -9.33 -23.62
C LEU A 159 5.74 -7.80 -23.82
N TYR A 160 6.57 -6.70 -23.77
CA TYR A 160 6.63 -5.27 -24.43
C TYR A 160 5.54 -4.10 -24.48
N ALA A 161 5.80 -2.78 -24.79
CA ALA A 161 6.20 -1.55 -24.00
C ALA A 161 5.52 -0.18 -24.47
N ALA A 162 5.52 0.97 -23.72
CA ALA A 162 5.19 2.39 -24.15
C ALA A 162 5.59 3.56 -23.13
N PRO A 163 4.94 4.77 -22.94
CA PRO A 163 5.58 6.11 -23.11
C PRO A 163 5.71 7.08 -21.87
N TYR A 164 6.31 8.27 -22.07
CA TYR A 164 6.69 9.31 -21.07
C TYR A 164 5.70 10.49 -20.86
N ILE A 165 5.76 11.17 -19.68
CA ILE A 165 5.00 12.38 -19.31
C ILE A 165 5.92 13.44 -18.65
N GLU A 166 5.75 14.73 -19.00
CA GLU A 166 6.44 15.90 -18.45
C GLU A 166 5.59 16.66 -17.40
N VAL A 167 6.19 17.18 -16.32
CA VAL A 167 5.51 17.94 -15.25
C VAL A 167 6.41 18.98 -14.55
N THR A 168 5.81 19.92 -13.81
CA THR A 168 6.51 21.01 -13.09
C THR A 168 6.55 20.80 -11.57
N SER A 169 7.74 20.96 -10.96
CA SER A 169 7.97 20.79 -9.52
C SER A 169 7.45 21.97 -8.66
N PRO A 170 6.96 21.73 -7.42
CA PRO A 170 6.55 22.79 -6.50
C PRO A 170 7.75 23.42 -5.76
N ARG A 171 7.53 24.61 -5.18
CA ARG A 171 8.57 25.34 -4.40
C ARG A 171 8.82 24.79 -2.99
N ALA A 172 7.84 24.09 -2.42
CA ALA A 172 7.89 23.44 -1.12
C ALA A 172 7.14 22.08 -1.20
N PRO A 173 7.42 21.10 -0.33
CA PRO A 173 6.66 19.86 -0.29
C PRO A 173 5.18 20.14 -0.03
N THR A 174 4.30 19.40 -0.68
CA THR A 174 2.86 19.52 -0.40
C THR A 174 2.54 19.02 1.01
N PRO A 175 1.46 19.52 1.65
CA PRO A 175 1.05 19.05 2.97
C PRO A 175 0.96 17.53 3.07
N LEU A 176 0.49 16.87 2.00
CA LEU A 176 0.36 15.43 1.91
C LEU A 176 1.73 14.71 1.89
N PHE A 177 2.64 15.08 0.99
CA PHE A 177 3.94 14.41 0.91
C PHE A 177 4.80 14.68 2.15
N LYS A 178 4.68 15.89 2.72
CA LYS A 178 5.28 16.21 4.01
C LYS A 178 4.75 15.29 5.12
N SER A 179 3.43 15.12 5.23
CA SER A 179 2.82 14.30 6.29
C SER A 179 3.00 12.79 6.12
N LEU A 180 3.20 12.30 4.89
CA LEU A 180 3.45 10.89 4.60
C LEU A 180 4.94 10.51 4.74
N PHE A 181 5.85 11.33 4.22
CA PHE A 181 7.28 10.96 4.11
C PHE A 181 8.19 11.72 5.08
N LEU A 182 8.03 13.04 5.21
CA LEU A 182 9.01 13.88 5.91
C LEU A 182 8.74 14.02 7.41
N ASP A 183 7.47 14.05 7.83
CA ASP A 183 7.09 14.18 9.25
C ASP A 183 7.06 12.84 9.98
N LYS A 184 7.00 11.71 9.25
CA LYS A 184 6.83 10.35 9.80
C LYS A 184 8.16 9.66 10.15
N VAL A 185 8.00 8.55 10.88
CA VAL A 185 9.07 7.61 11.27
C VAL A 185 8.53 6.20 11.06
N GLY A 186 9.37 5.27 10.61
CA GLY A 186 9.06 3.85 10.56
C GLY A 186 8.96 3.29 9.14
N VAL A 187 8.11 2.28 8.97
CA VAL A 187 8.10 1.42 7.79
C VAL A 187 6.69 1.28 7.24
N VAL A 188 6.56 1.47 5.92
CA VAL A 188 5.38 1.15 5.12
C VAL A 188 5.74 0.01 4.19
N ASP A 189 4.89 -1.00 4.14
CA ASP A 189 5.02 -2.15 3.25
C ASP A 189 3.63 -2.51 2.70
N ILE A 190 3.40 -2.20 1.43
CA ILE A 190 2.09 -2.29 0.74
C ILE A 190 2.25 -3.03 -0.60
N THR A 191 1.27 -3.84 -0.96
CA THR A 191 1.13 -4.48 -2.27
C THR A 191 -0.29 -4.28 -2.83
N SER A 192 -0.41 -4.17 -4.15
CA SER A 192 -1.67 -3.89 -4.85
C SER A 192 -2.72 -5.01 -4.82
N SER A 193 -2.35 -6.21 -4.38
CA SER A 193 -3.21 -7.40 -4.35
C SER A 193 -3.01 -8.25 -3.08
N SER A 194 -4.11 -8.75 -2.52
CA SER A 194 -4.10 -9.58 -1.31
C SER A 194 -3.63 -11.02 -1.61
N PRO A 195 -3.13 -11.78 -0.63
CA PRO A 195 -2.69 -13.15 -0.85
C PRO A 195 -3.74 -14.00 -1.58
N GLY A 196 -3.36 -14.58 -2.73
CA GLY A 196 -4.27 -15.31 -3.61
C GLY A 196 -5.02 -14.48 -4.65
N GLU A 197 -4.78 -13.16 -4.72
CA GLU A 197 -5.33 -12.25 -5.73
C GLU A 197 -4.23 -11.78 -6.71
N SER A 198 -4.57 -11.69 -7.99
CA SER A 198 -3.79 -11.02 -9.02
C SER A 198 -4.07 -9.52 -9.02
N ALA A 199 -3.11 -8.73 -9.51
CA ALA A 199 -3.29 -7.32 -9.80
C ALA A 199 -3.73 -7.14 -11.26
N PHE A 200 -4.65 -6.20 -11.53
CA PHE A 200 -5.18 -5.95 -12.86
C PHE A 200 -4.99 -4.49 -13.29
N PHE A 201 -4.74 -4.32 -14.59
CA PHE A 201 -4.79 -3.02 -15.24
C PHE A 201 -6.23 -2.52 -15.41
N LEU A 202 -6.37 -1.22 -15.60
CA LEU A 202 -7.61 -0.67 -16.13
C LEU A 202 -7.80 -1.15 -17.58
N PRO A 203 -9.05 -1.39 -18.03
CA PRO A 203 -9.30 -1.83 -19.40
C PRO A 203 -8.64 -0.91 -20.43
N TYR A 204 -7.96 -1.51 -21.40
CA TYR A 204 -7.37 -0.79 -22.53
C TYR A 204 -8.46 0.01 -23.26
N GLN A 205 -8.19 1.28 -23.50
CA GLN A 205 -9.08 2.18 -24.26
C GLN A 205 -8.56 2.27 -25.70
N GLU A 206 -9.46 2.16 -26.67
CA GLU A 206 -9.10 2.23 -28.10
C GLU A 206 -9.05 3.68 -28.61
N ASP A 207 -9.78 4.61 -27.97
CA ASP A 207 -9.83 6.02 -28.33
C ASP A 207 -9.95 6.93 -27.08
N PRO A 208 -8.92 7.76 -26.76
CA PRO A 208 -7.59 7.71 -27.33
C PRO A 208 -6.91 6.36 -27.00
N PRO A 209 -6.09 5.79 -27.90
CA PRO A 209 -5.48 4.49 -27.69
C PRO A 209 -4.49 4.50 -26.52
N GLY A 210 -4.72 3.67 -25.50
CA GLY A 210 -3.82 3.53 -24.37
C GLY A 210 -4.36 2.65 -23.24
N SER A 211 -3.46 2.18 -22.37
CA SER A 211 -3.84 1.61 -21.08
C SER A 211 -3.70 2.69 -19.99
N PRO A 212 -4.70 2.92 -19.12
CA PRO A 212 -4.64 3.99 -18.12
C PRO A 212 -3.68 3.74 -16.94
N GLY A 213 -2.90 2.66 -16.97
CA GLY A 213 -2.15 2.14 -15.82
C GLY A 213 -2.93 1.08 -15.03
N SER A 214 -2.37 0.69 -13.90
CA SER A 214 -2.95 -0.26 -12.95
C SER A 214 -4.17 0.31 -12.22
N ILE A 215 -5.10 -0.56 -11.81
CA ILE A 215 -6.19 -0.19 -10.89
C ILE A 215 -5.62 0.39 -9.59
N PHE A 216 -4.56 -0.20 -9.04
CA PHE A 216 -3.96 0.27 -7.78
C PHE A 216 -3.27 1.61 -7.93
N THR A 217 -2.36 1.72 -8.90
CA THR A 217 -1.60 2.95 -9.10
C THR A 217 -2.51 4.11 -9.52
N THR A 218 -3.48 3.88 -10.40
CA THR A 218 -4.50 4.90 -10.73
C THR A 218 -5.34 5.30 -9.51
N ALA A 219 -5.77 4.34 -8.66
CA ALA A 219 -6.53 4.65 -7.45
C ALA A 219 -5.70 5.42 -6.41
N TRP A 220 -4.42 5.04 -6.23
CA TRP A 220 -3.48 5.69 -5.33
C TRP A 220 -3.21 7.13 -5.74
N LEU A 221 -2.88 7.35 -7.01
CA LEU A 221 -2.49 8.67 -7.49
C LEU A 221 -3.68 9.62 -7.65
N ASN A 222 -4.87 9.10 -7.95
CA ASN A 222 -6.10 9.89 -7.83
C ASN A 222 -6.39 10.31 -6.38
N TRP A 223 -6.15 9.43 -5.40
CA TRP A 223 -6.27 9.80 -3.98
C TRP A 223 -5.22 10.85 -3.58
N VAL A 224 -3.95 10.69 -4.00
CA VAL A 224 -2.88 11.69 -3.80
C VAL A 224 -3.25 13.05 -4.39
N LYS A 225 -3.82 13.07 -5.60
CA LYS A 225 -4.27 14.31 -6.27
C LYS A 225 -5.41 15.01 -5.51
N GLN A 226 -6.36 14.24 -4.97
CA GLN A 226 -7.49 14.76 -4.20
C GLN A 226 -7.05 15.30 -2.83
N GLU A 227 -6.15 14.59 -2.15
CA GLU A 227 -5.69 14.93 -0.80
C GLU A 227 -4.42 15.79 -0.79
N LYS A 228 -3.97 16.29 -1.95
CA LYS A 228 -2.70 17.02 -2.14
C LYS A 228 -2.44 18.13 -1.12
N GLN A 229 -3.48 18.86 -0.72
CA GLN A 229 -3.40 19.98 0.23
C GLN A 229 -3.76 19.60 1.69
N SER A 230 -4.09 18.34 1.95
CA SER A 230 -4.44 17.80 3.26
C SER A 230 -3.23 17.09 3.89
N ALA A 231 -2.91 17.38 5.14
CA ALA A 231 -2.05 16.48 5.92
C ALA A 231 -2.84 15.20 6.24
N ARG A 232 -2.37 14.06 5.74
CA ARG A 232 -2.99 12.72 5.93
C ARG A 232 -1.99 11.71 6.49
N SER A 233 -2.53 10.68 7.13
CA SER A 233 -1.77 9.52 7.61
C SER A 233 -1.66 8.43 6.54
N TRP A 234 -0.79 7.44 6.79
CA TRP A 234 -0.75 6.23 5.99
C TRP A 234 -2.01 5.36 6.14
N ASP A 235 -2.68 5.39 7.29
CA ASP A 235 -3.98 4.74 7.45
C ASP A 235 -5.05 5.36 6.54
N ASP A 236 -5.12 6.70 6.45
CA ASP A 236 -6.03 7.40 5.52
C ASP A 236 -5.78 6.99 4.06
N LEU A 237 -4.51 6.94 3.66
CA LEU A 237 -4.09 6.51 2.31
C LEU A 237 -4.48 5.07 2.06
N VAL A 238 -3.99 4.14 2.89
CA VAL A 238 -4.20 2.70 2.71
C VAL A 238 -5.69 2.40 2.68
N ARG A 239 -6.49 3.00 3.56
CA ARG A 239 -7.94 2.88 3.58
C ARG A 239 -8.59 3.44 2.31
N GLY A 240 -8.34 4.71 1.98
CA GLY A 240 -8.95 5.37 0.83
C GLY A 240 -8.64 4.67 -0.49
N VAL A 241 -7.39 4.23 -0.66
CA VAL A 241 -6.93 3.50 -1.85
C VAL A 241 -7.50 2.08 -1.89
N SER A 242 -7.48 1.32 -0.79
CA SER A 242 -8.03 -0.06 -0.77
C SER A 242 -9.48 -0.12 -1.25
N LEU A 243 -10.28 0.85 -0.81
CA LEU A 243 -11.71 0.95 -1.12
C LEU A 243 -11.94 1.28 -2.59
N ARG A 244 -11.17 2.24 -3.13
CA ARG A 244 -11.20 2.61 -4.55
C ARG A 244 -10.74 1.44 -5.44
N VAL A 245 -9.69 0.71 -5.07
CA VAL A 245 -9.22 -0.48 -5.81
C VAL A 245 -10.29 -1.57 -5.88
N HIS A 246 -10.92 -1.91 -4.75
CA HIS A 246 -12.02 -2.87 -4.71
C HIS A 246 -13.17 -2.43 -5.61
N GLN A 247 -13.55 -1.16 -5.53
CA GLN A 247 -14.67 -0.61 -6.29
C GLN A 247 -14.37 -0.56 -7.79
N SER A 248 -13.21 -0.02 -8.20
CA SER A 248 -12.79 0.03 -9.60
C SER A 248 -12.68 -1.36 -10.21
N PHE A 249 -12.08 -2.34 -9.53
CA PHE A 249 -12.09 -3.73 -10.01
C PHE A 249 -13.52 -4.23 -10.25
N ARG A 250 -14.44 -3.95 -9.34
CA ARG A 250 -15.85 -4.38 -9.41
C ARG A 250 -16.63 -3.71 -10.54
N ASP A 251 -16.28 -2.48 -10.89
CA ASP A 251 -16.93 -1.69 -11.95
C ASP A 251 -16.39 -2.05 -13.35
N PHE A 252 -15.08 -2.24 -13.49
CA PHE A 252 -14.46 -2.64 -14.76
C PHE A 252 -14.59 -4.15 -15.04
N TYR A 253 -14.67 -4.98 -14.00
CA TYR A 253 -14.81 -6.43 -14.09
C TYR A 253 -16.08 -6.92 -13.35
N PRO A 254 -17.29 -6.57 -13.81
CA PRO A 254 -18.54 -6.90 -13.11
C PRO A 254 -18.84 -8.40 -13.07
N LYS A 255 -18.20 -9.22 -13.92
CA LYS A 255 -18.27 -10.69 -13.90
C LYS A 255 -17.04 -11.34 -13.24
N GLY A 256 -16.15 -10.54 -12.66
CA GLY A 256 -14.79 -10.94 -12.31
C GLY A 256 -13.85 -10.96 -13.52
N ALA A 257 -12.58 -11.24 -13.26
CA ALA A 257 -11.51 -11.34 -14.24
C ALA A 257 -10.63 -12.57 -13.94
N THR A 258 -9.82 -12.99 -14.90
CA THR A 258 -8.82 -14.06 -14.71
C THR A 258 -7.59 -13.73 -15.55
N ILE A 259 -6.41 -14.04 -15.02
CA ILE A 259 -5.12 -13.74 -15.67
C ILE A 259 -4.79 -14.72 -16.79
N ALA A 260 -5.38 -15.92 -16.79
CA ALA A 260 -5.09 -16.97 -17.76
C ALA A 260 -6.32 -17.83 -18.06
N LYS A 261 -6.37 -18.42 -19.26
CA LYS A 261 -7.45 -19.33 -19.66
C LYS A 261 -7.49 -20.55 -18.73
N GLY A 262 -8.57 -20.69 -17.97
CA GLY A 262 -8.77 -21.79 -17.02
C GLY A 262 -8.30 -21.50 -15.59
N ALA A 263 -7.62 -20.38 -15.34
CA ALA A 263 -7.36 -19.94 -13.97
C ALA A 263 -8.65 -19.43 -13.28
N PRO A 264 -8.77 -19.55 -11.95
CA PRO A 264 -9.97 -19.13 -11.20
C PRO A 264 -10.40 -17.69 -11.50
N ILE A 265 -11.71 -17.45 -11.56
CA ILE A 265 -12.25 -16.10 -11.76
C ILE A 265 -12.16 -15.34 -10.43
N GLN A 266 -11.28 -14.35 -10.39
CA GLN A 266 -11.18 -13.38 -9.31
C GLN A 266 -12.34 -12.39 -9.40
N THR A 267 -13.06 -12.18 -8.29
CA THR A 267 -14.28 -11.35 -8.24
C THR A 267 -14.11 -10.05 -7.46
N GLN A 268 -12.91 -9.78 -6.96
CA GLN A 268 -12.48 -8.63 -6.16
C GLN A 268 -10.96 -8.44 -6.30
N GLN A 269 -10.43 -7.23 -6.12
CA GLN A 269 -9.00 -6.98 -5.90
C GLN A 269 -8.88 -6.07 -4.68
N ASN A 270 -8.00 -6.41 -3.74
CA ASN A 270 -7.90 -5.74 -2.44
C ASN A 270 -6.44 -5.43 -2.11
N VAL A 271 -6.14 -4.16 -1.83
CA VAL A 271 -4.82 -3.72 -1.38
C VAL A 271 -4.47 -4.35 -0.03
N PHE A 272 -3.28 -4.92 0.05
CA PHE A 272 -2.76 -5.55 1.25
C PHE A 272 -1.58 -4.73 1.80
N ALA A 273 -1.68 -4.35 3.07
CA ALA A 273 -0.63 -3.65 3.78
C ALA A 273 -0.09 -4.58 4.87
N PHE A 274 1.21 -4.88 4.81
CA PHE A 274 1.91 -5.67 5.81
C PHE A 274 2.17 -4.85 7.07
N GLN A 275 2.57 -3.59 6.91
CA GLN A 275 2.79 -2.63 7.99
C GLN A 275 2.74 -1.18 7.48
N TYR A 276 2.42 -0.24 8.37
CA TYR A 276 2.53 1.21 8.17
C TYR A 276 2.60 1.93 9.53
N PRO A 277 3.16 3.15 9.62
CA PRO A 277 3.07 3.96 10.84
C PRO A 277 1.61 4.17 11.24
N ASP A 278 1.35 4.09 12.54
CA ASP A 278 0.01 4.18 13.14
C ASP A 278 -0.96 3.04 12.74
N MET A 279 -0.47 1.95 12.12
CA MET A 279 -1.29 0.76 11.85
C MET A 279 -1.90 0.22 13.16
N PRO A 280 -3.24 0.03 13.23
CA PRO A 280 -3.87 -0.53 14.42
C PRO A 280 -3.29 -1.91 14.74
N ALA A 281 -2.95 -2.15 16.00
CA ALA A 281 -2.44 -3.45 16.45
C ALA A 281 -3.37 -4.59 16.02
N HIS A 282 -2.76 -5.73 15.66
CA HIS A 282 -3.41 -6.99 15.27
C HIS A 282 -4.30 -7.60 16.36
N GLU A 283 -4.29 -7.04 17.56
CA GLU A 283 -5.11 -7.47 18.69
C GLU A 283 -6.53 -6.87 18.69
N GLY A 284 -7.47 -7.67 19.19
CA GLY A 284 -8.88 -7.31 19.32
C GLY A 284 -9.74 -7.65 18.10
N PRO A 285 -10.99 -7.14 18.03
CA PRO A 285 -11.93 -7.54 16.99
C PRO A 285 -11.57 -6.92 15.63
N ARG A 286 -11.39 -7.78 14.60
CA ARG A 286 -11.04 -7.38 13.22
C ARG A 286 -11.99 -6.33 12.62
N THR A 287 -13.26 -6.33 13.01
CA THR A 287 -14.30 -5.39 12.53
C THR A 287 -14.78 -4.41 13.60
N GLY A 288 -14.78 -4.80 14.88
CA GLY A 288 -15.49 -4.13 15.97
C GLY A 288 -17.02 -4.25 15.94
N LEU A 289 -17.57 -5.20 15.18
CA LEU A 289 -18.99 -5.54 15.22
C LEU A 289 -19.29 -6.55 16.34
N VAL A 290 -20.29 -6.26 17.17
CA VAL A 290 -20.87 -7.24 18.11
C VAL A 290 -22.20 -7.70 17.54
N VAL A 291 -22.24 -8.93 17.02
CA VAL A 291 -23.39 -9.49 16.30
C VAL A 291 -24.06 -10.57 17.14
N ARG A 292 -25.40 -10.61 17.17
CA ARG A 292 -26.18 -11.68 17.82
C ARG A 292 -27.25 -12.23 16.89
N ASP A 293 -27.63 -13.49 17.10
CA ASP A 293 -28.74 -14.10 16.39
C ASP A 293 -30.08 -13.68 16.99
N PHE A 294 -31.01 -13.29 16.12
CA PHE A 294 -32.40 -13.01 16.49
C PHE A 294 -33.34 -13.90 15.66
N PRO A 295 -34.23 -14.68 16.29
CA PRO A 295 -35.22 -15.50 15.59
C PRO A 295 -36.00 -14.70 14.54
N GLY A 296 -36.13 -15.24 13.32
CA GLY A 296 -36.79 -14.59 12.19
C GLY A 296 -36.07 -13.38 11.58
N ARG A 297 -34.97 -12.89 12.18
CA ARG A 297 -34.17 -11.75 11.67
C ARG A 297 -32.78 -12.15 11.20
N GLY A 298 -32.18 -13.21 11.76
CA GLY A 298 -30.82 -13.64 11.45
C GLY A 298 -29.78 -12.87 12.27
N ALA A 299 -28.62 -12.60 11.66
CA ALA A 299 -27.47 -11.97 12.32
C ALA A 299 -27.65 -10.44 12.43
N VAL A 300 -27.93 -9.93 13.64
CA VAL A 300 -28.18 -8.51 13.90
C VAL A 300 -27.00 -7.88 14.64
N ILE A 301 -26.56 -6.71 14.18
CA ILE A 301 -25.57 -5.87 14.88
C ILE A 301 -26.24 -5.37 16.16
N THR A 302 -25.64 -5.67 17.31
CA THR A 302 -26.11 -5.25 18.64
C THR A 302 -25.30 -4.13 19.24
N ASP A 303 -24.01 -4.07 18.91
CA ASP A 303 -23.11 -2.98 19.29
C ASP A 303 -21.99 -2.80 18.23
N VAL A 304 -21.38 -1.62 18.20
CA VAL A 304 -20.27 -1.26 17.31
C VAL A 304 -19.22 -0.52 18.12
N THR A 305 -18.06 -1.16 18.33
CA THR A 305 -16.98 -0.61 19.14
C THR A 305 -16.49 0.73 18.58
N GLN A 306 -16.43 1.76 19.41
CA GLN A 306 -15.96 3.09 19.00
C GLN A 306 -14.52 3.03 18.47
N GLY A 307 -14.22 3.75 17.38
CA GLY A 307 -12.90 3.76 16.75
C GLY A 307 -12.53 2.47 16.00
N SER A 308 -13.44 1.51 15.88
CA SER A 308 -13.22 0.29 15.10
C SER A 308 -13.52 0.50 13.60
N PRO A 309 -13.04 -0.40 12.71
CA PRO A 309 -13.37 -0.38 11.28
C PRO A 309 -14.86 -0.23 10.94
N ALA A 310 -15.76 -0.82 11.73
CA ALA A 310 -17.20 -0.71 11.51
C ALA A 310 -17.76 0.70 11.74
N THR A 311 -17.05 1.58 12.45
CA THR A 311 -17.40 3.00 12.56
C THR A 311 -17.03 3.81 11.30
N GLN A 312 -16.22 3.22 10.41
CA GLN A 312 -15.60 3.83 9.24
C GLN A 312 -15.82 2.95 8.00
N ALA A 313 -17.02 2.37 7.88
CA ALA A 313 -17.44 1.59 6.72
C ALA A 313 -17.71 2.53 5.53
N PHE A 314 -17.36 2.13 4.32
CA PHE A 314 -17.51 2.95 3.11
C PHE A 314 -18.75 2.54 2.33
N LEU A 315 -19.71 3.46 2.20
CA LEU A 315 -21.01 3.24 1.57
C LEU A 315 -20.89 3.39 0.05
N ILE A 316 -20.83 2.24 -0.64
CA ILE A 316 -20.45 2.13 -2.06
C ILE A 316 -21.23 3.10 -2.96
N ARG A 317 -22.56 3.13 -2.84
CA ARG A 317 -23.43 3.93 -3.72
C ARG A 317 -23.38 5.44 -3.46
N GLN A 318 -22.67 5.90 -2.43
CA GLN A 318 -22.65 7.31 -2.01
C GLN A 318 -21.23 7.87 -1.84
N ASP A 319 -20.19 7.14 -2.26
CA ASP A 319 -18.76 7.51 -2.19
C ASP A 319 -18.36 8.19 -0.86
N ARG A 320 -18.82 7.63 0.27
CA ARG A 320 -18.62 8.25 1.59
C ARG A 320 -18.53 7.24 2.73
N PHE A 321 -17.85 7.64 3.79
CA PHE A 321 -17.80 6.89 5.04
C PHE A 321 -19.09 7.04 5.86
N VAL A 322 -19.47 5.95 6.53
CA VAL A 322 -20.59 5.82 7.45
C VAL A 322 -20.20 4.90 8.61
N SER A 323 -20.79 5.11 9.78
CA SER A 323 -20.74 4.13 10.86
C SER A 323 -21.89 3.15 10.71
N LEU A 324 -21.60 1.85 10.80
CA LEU A 324 -22.60 0.82 11.04
C LEU A 324 -23.22 1.02 12.44
N LYS A 325 -24.44 0.53 12.63
CA LYS A 325 -25.28 0.83 13.79
C LYS A 325 -25.93 -0.41 14.38
N PRO A 326 -26.25 -0.41 15.69
CA PRO A 326 -27.14 -1.39 16.28
C PRO A 326 -28.48 -1.53 15.53
N GLN A 327 -29.11 -2.69 15.67
CA GLN A 327 -30.36 -3.11 15.02
C GLN A 327 -30.28 -3.37 13.50
N GLN A 328 -29.21 -2.96 12.83
CA GLN A 328 -28.96 -3.33 11.43
C GLN A 328 -28.72 -4.84 11.28
N VAL A 329 -29.19 -5.45 10.20
CA VAL A 329 -29.09 -6.90 9.96
C VAL A 329 -28.04 -7.19 8.89
N ILE A 330 -27.07 -8.07 9.15
CA ILE A 330 -26.08 -8.51 8.15
C ILE A 330 -26.75 -9.56 7.26
N VAL A 331 -26.97 -9.20 6.00
CA VAL A 331 -27.65 -10.04 4.99
C VAL A 331 -26.64 -10.92 4.25
N SER A 332 -25.49 -10.36 3.89
CA SER A 332 -24.41 -11.10 3.22
C SER A 332 -23.03 -10.54 3.57
N VAL A 333 -22.02 -11.40 3.48
CA VAL A 333 -20.60 -11.07 3.60
C VAL A 333 -19.89 -11.56 2.33
N ASN A 334 -19.19 -10.67 1.62
CA ASN A 334 -18.54 -10.92 0.33
C ASN A 334 -19.47 -11.64 -0.68
N GLY A 335 -20.74 -11.23 -0.73
CA GLY A 335 -21.77 -11.82 -1.59
C GLY A 335 -22.34 -13.17 -1.13
N LYS A 336 -21.78 -13.80 -0.08
CA LYS A 336 -22.34 -15.02 0.52
C LYS A 336 -23.40 -14.63 1.56
N THR A 337 -24.64 -15.08 1.37
CA THR A 337 -25.74 -14.87 2.33
C THR A 337 -25.38 -15.42 3.70
N THR A 338 -25.59 -14.63 4.76
CA THR A 338 -25.29 -15.02 6.15
C THR A 338 -26.56 -15.07 6.97
N LEU A 339 -26.96 -16.28 7.37
CA LEU A 339 -28.22 -16.51 8.09
C LEU A 339 -28.09 -16.33 9.62
N ASN A 340 -26.87 -16.46 10.15
CA ASN A 340 -26.59 -16.43 11.58
C ASN A 340 -25.17 -15.92 11.90
N THR A 341 -24.89 -15.69 13.18
CA THR A 341 -23.60 -15.21 13.70
C THR A 341 -22.43 -16.12 13.36
N ALA A 342 -22.64 -17.44 13.33
CA ALA A 342 -21.61 -18.41 12.96
C ALA A 342 -21.16 -18.22 11.50
N ALA A 343 -22.11 -18.03 10.57
CA ALA A 343 -21.83 -17.74 9.16
C ALA A 343 -21.13 -16.39 8.97
N VAL A 344 -21.56 -15.35 9.71
CA VAL A 344 -20.87 -14.04 9.71
C VAL A 344 -19.44 -14.16 10.23
N GLY A 345 -19.23 -14.84 11.36
CA GLY A 345 -17.92 -15.02 11.98
C GLY A 345 -16.95 -15.81 11.10
N GLU A 346 -17.43 -16.84 10.41
CA GLU A 346 -16.62 -17.60 9.45
C GLU A 346 -16.27 -16.77 8.21
N ALA A 347 -17.24 -16.03 7.65
CA ALA A 347 -16.98 -15.16 6.51
C ALA A 347 -16.00 -14.02 6.87
N ILE A 348 -16.06 -13.46 8.09
CA ILE A 348 -15.06 -12.50 8.59
C ILE A 348 -13.67 -13.15 8.68
N ARG A 349 -13.54 -14.37 9.24
CA ARG A 349 -12.26 -15.08 9.31
C ARG A 349 -11.63 -15.28 7.93
N GLN A 350 -12.43 -15.73 6.96
CA GLN A 350 -12.01 -15.96 5.57
C GLN A 350 -11.80 -14.68 4.75
N SER A 351 -12.18 -13.50 5.25
CA SER A 351 -12.07 -12.25 4.49
C SER A 351 -10.64 -11.68 4.53
N PRO A 352 -10.17 -11.09 3.40
CA PRO A 352 -8.90 -10.35 3.36
C PRO A 352 -9.02 -9.04 4.16
N GLN A 353 -8.09 -8.10 3.99
CA GLN A 353 -8.13 -6.82 4.72
C GLN A 353 -9.35 -5.94 4.35
N ILE A 354 -10.07 -6.26 3.27
CA ILE A 354 -11.34 -5.61 2.88
C ILE A 354 -12.46 -6.65 2.89
N MET A 355 -13.60 -6.28 3.47
CA MET A 355 -14.81 -7.11 3.50
C MET A 355 -16.01 -6.30 2.99
N ARG A 356 -16.78 -6.86 2.06
CA ARG A 356 -18.06 -6.29 1.59
C ARG A 356 -19.20 -6.83 2.44
N LEU A 357 -20.05 -5.95 2.94
CA LEU A 357 -21.27 -6.30 3.67
C LEU A 357 -22.50 -5.78 2.94
N SER A 358 -23.49 -6.65 2.74
CA SER A 358 -24.88 -6.21 2.53
C SER A 358 -25.57 -6.12 3.88
N VAL A 359 -26.04 -4.95 4.26
CA VAL A 359 -26.62 -4.66 5.57
C VAL A 359 -28.02 -4.10 5.39
N ARG A 360 -29.03 -4.71 6.00
CA ARG A 360 -30.39 -4.18 6.04
C ARG A 360 -30.51 -3.16 7.17
N ASP A 361 -30.57 -1.90 6.78
CA ASP A 361 -30.88 -0.78 7.65
C ASP A 361 -32.40 -0.60 7.79
N PRO A 362 -32.96 -0.43 9.00
CA PRO A 362 -34.41 -0.27 9.20
C PRO A 362 -35.03 0.94 8.49
N MET A 363 -34.25 1.99 8.22
CA MET A 363 -34.71 3.25 7.63
C MET A 363 -34.38 3.35 6.13
N GLN A 364 -33.29 2.73 5.70
CA GLN A 364 -32.75 2.88 4.33
C GLN A 364 -32.88 1.61 3.46
N GLY A 365 -33.38 0.51 4.01
CA GLY A 365 -33.41 -0.78 3.33
C GLY A 365 -32.02 -1.42 3.26
N THR A 366 -31.75 -2.26 2.26
CA THR A 366 -30.43 -2.89 2.12
C THR A 366 -29.41 -1.92 1.54
N ILE A 367 -28.40 -1.57 2.34
CA ILE A 367 -27.21 -0.84 1.91
C ILE A 367 -26.04 -1.81 1.67
N GLU A 368 -25.09 -1.41 0.84
CA GLU A 368 -23.83 -2.13 0.65
C GLU A 368 -22.66 -1.28 1.09
N VAL A 369 -21.82 -1.84 1.97
CA VAL A 369 -20.62 -1.16 2.49
C VAL A 369 -19.38 -2.02 2.32
N LEU A 370 -18.23 -1.37 2.26
CA LEU A 370 -16.91 -1.99 2.40
C LEU A 370 -16.33 -1.64 3.78
N VAL A 371 -15.77 -2.62 4.47
CA VAL A 371 -15.10 -2.44 5.78
C VAL A 371 -13.65 -2.86 5.62
N ARG A 372 -12.70 -1.94 5.86
CA ARG A 372 -11.28 -2.29 5.95
C ARG A 372 -10.97 -2.81 7.34
N MET A 373 -10.91 -4.13 7.46
CA MET A 373 -10.68 -4.81 8.73
C MET A 373 -9.25 -4.64 9.20
N LYS A 374 -9.04 -4.74 10.52
CA LYS A 374 -7.72 -5.07 11.05
C LYS A 374 -7.33 -6.47 10.53
N TYR A 375 -6.05 -6.63 10.19
CA TYR A 375 -5.49 -7.93 9.90
C TYR A 375 -5.16 -8.65 11.19
#